data_AF-A0A9D6K722-F1
#
_entry.id   AF-A0A9D6K722-F1
#
_cell.length_a   1.000
_cell.length_b   1.000
_cell.length_c   1.000
_cell.angle_alpha   90.00
_cell.angle_beta   90.00
_cell.angle_gamma   90.00
#
_symmetry.space_group_name_H-M   'P 1'
#
loop_
_entity.id
_entity.type
_entity.pdbx_description
1 polymer ?
#
loop_
_entity_poly.entity_id
_entity_poly.type
_entity_poly.pdbx_seq_one_letter_code
_entity_poly.pdbx_strand_id
1 'polypeptide(L)' 'MEFFLLRFLAVNKGKVVSADQLLTYLWKKDIFLLEDGLDVIMDTLISKIEDDQSIPKYIINVNNDAYKFLEV' A
#
# COMPACT_ATOMS: atom_id res chain seq x y z
N MET A 1 -1.31 8.14 7.97
CA MET A 1 -2.03 6.90 7.57
C MET A 1 -1.13 6.00 6.74
N GLU A 2 -0.42 6.58 5.78
CA GLU A 2 0.59 6.00 4.90
C GLU A 2 1.61 5.13 5.67
N PHE A 3 2.02 5.55 6.87
CA PHE A 3 2.88 4.74 7.75
C PHE A 3 2.28 3.36 8.06
N PHE A 4 0.98 3.27 8.32
CA PHE A 4 0.33 2.01 8.63
C PHE A 4 0.26 1.10 7.41
N LEU A 5 -0.02 1.66 6.22
CA LEU A 5 0.00 0.94 4.95
C LEU A 5 1.40 0.40 4.65
N LEU A 6 2.42 1.27 4.71
CA LEU A 6 3.82 0.89 4.54
C LEU A 6 4.23 -0.23 5.51
N ARG A 7 3.90 -0.07 6.80
CA ARG A 7 4.19 -1.09 7.82
C ARG A 7 3.49 -2.42 7.52
N PHE A 8 2.22 -2.39 7.12
CA PHE A 8 1.46 -3.61 6.83
C PHE A 8 2.04 -4.34 5.61
N LEU A 9 2.38 -3.60 4.56
CA LEU A 9 3.01 -4.14 3.36
C LEU A 9 4.43 -4.68 3.65
N ALA A 10 5.23 -3.95 4.42
CA ALA A 10 6.59 -4.37 4.80
C ALA A 10 6.61 -5.63 5.69
N VAL A 11 5.66 -5.76 6.64
CA VAL A 11 5.50 -6.99 7.44
C VAL A 11 5.07 -8.17 6.56
N ASN A 12 4.38 -7.90 5.45
CA ASN A 12 3.99 -8.88 4.45
C ASN A 12 4.90 -8.84 3.21
N LYS A 13 6.18 -8.49 3.36
CA LYS A 13 7.18 -8.44 2.29
C LYS A 13 7.12 -9.69 1.40
N GLY A 14 7.13 -9.49 0.09
CA GLY A 14 7.05 -10.56 -0.92
C GLY A 14 5.63 -11.06 -1.22
N LYS A 15 4.63 -10.75 -0.38
CA LYS A 15 3.24 -11.19 -0.57
C LYS A 15 2.42 -10.13 -1.29
N VAL A 16 1.44 -10.60 -2.08
CA VAL A 16 0.40 -9.76 -2.65
C VAL A 16 -0.66 -9.52 -1.57
N VAL A 17 -0.98 -8.24 -1.34
CA VAL A 17 -1.97 -7.79 -0.36
C VAL A 17 -3.07 -7.04 -1.10
N SER A 18 -4.33 -7.43 -0.90
CA SER A 18 -5.45 -6.77 -1.58
C SER A 18 -5.85 -5.44 -0.92
N ALA A 19 -6.54 -4.59 -1.68
CA ALA A 19 -7.16 -3.37 -1.18
C ALA A 19 -8.07 -3.64 0.03
N ASP A 20 -8.92 -4.65 -0.04
CA ASP A 20 -9.80 -5.09 1.06
C ASP A 20 -9.01 -5.44 2.34
N GLN A 21 -7.86 -6.09 2.20
CA GLN A 21 -7.01 -6.44 3.35
C GLN A 21 -6.41 -5.19 3.98
N LEU A 22 -6.00 -4.20 3.17
CA LEU A 22 -5.50 -2.91 3.65
C LEU A 22 -6.61 -2.14 4.37
N LEU A 23 -7.80 -2.02 3.76
CA LEU A 23 -8.95 -1.34 4.37
C LEU A 23 -9.37 -2.00 5.68
N THR A 24 -9.47 -3.34 5.69
CA THR A 24 -9.75 -4.11 6.91
C THR A 24 -8.72 -3.85 8.02
N TYR A 25 -7.44 -3.77 7.66
CA TYR A 25 -6.38 -3.46 8.63
C TYR A 25 -6.49 -2.03 9.16
N LEU A 26 -6.82 -1.05 8.31
CA LEU A 26 -7.00 0.34 8.71
C LEU A 26 -8.23 0.53 9.60
N TRP A 27 -9.35 -0.15 9.33
CA TRP A 27 -10.53 -0.13 10.20
C TRP A 27 -10.23 -0.68 11.60
N LYS A 28 -9.39 -1.72 11.71
CA LYS A 28 -8.90 -2.22 13.02
C LYS A 28 -8.00 -1.25 13.77
N LYS A 29 -7.58 -0.15 13.12
CA LYS A 29 -6.78 0.94 13.68
C LYS A 29 -7.59 2.21 13.87
N ASP A 30 -8.92 2.14 13.76
CA ASP A 30 -9.84 3.29 13.82
C ASP A 30 -9.56 4.35 12.73
N ILE A 31 -9.00 3.91 11.60
CA ILE A 31 -8.74 4.76 10.43
C ILE A 31 -9.80 4.46 9.39
N PHE A 32 -10.67 5.44 9.13
CA PHE A 32 -11.75 5.34 8.16
C PHE A 32 -11.35 6.03 6.85
N LEU A 33 -11.42 5.26 5.77
CA LEU A 33 -11.20 5.68 4.40
C LEU A 33 -12.40 5.25 3.56
N LEU A 34 -12.74 6.06 2.57
CA LEU A 34 -13.57 5.59 1.46
C LEU A 34 -12.72 4.65 0.59
N GLU A 35 -13.34 3.68 -0.08
CA GLU A 35 -12.64 2.69 -0.91
C GLU A 35 -11.78 3.35 -1.99
N ASP A 36 -12.34 4.35 -2.69
CA ASP A 36 -11.65 5.16 -3.71
C ASP A 36 -10.52 6.03 -3.13
N GLY A 37 -10.54 6.29 -1.83
CA GLY A 37 -9.48 7.00 -1.13
C GLY A 37 -8.21 6.16 -0.94
N LEU A 38 -8.28 4.83 -1.01
CA LEU A 38 -7.10 3.99 -0.79
C LEU A 38 -6.03 4.22 -1.86
N ASP A 39 -6.42 4.26 -3.13
CA ASP A 39 -5.49 4.40 -4.25
C ASP A 39 -4.74 5.73 -4.19
N VAL A 40 -5.46 6.83 -3.92
CA VAL A 40 -4.86 8.16 -3.73
C VAL A 40 -3.79 8.15 -2.63
N ILE A 41 -4.05 7.43 -1.54
CA ILE A 41 -3.13 7.34 -0.41
C ILE A 41 -1.96 6.42 -0.72
N MET A 42 -2.19 5.34 -1.47
CA MET A 42 -1.13 4.46 -1.96
C MET A 42 -0.21 5.20 -2.94
N ASP A 43 -0.75 5.95 -3.88
CA ASP A 43 0.02 6.80 -4.79
C ASP A 43 0.84 7.84 -4.02
N THR A 44 0.21 8.46 -3.01
CA THR A 44 0.90 9.40 -2.11
C THR A 44 2.03 8.70 -1.34
N LEU A 45 1.82 7.48 -0.84
CA LEU A 45 2.87 6.71 -0.15
C LEU A 45 4.02 6.38 -1.10
N ILE A 46 3.72 5.83 -2.28
CA ILE A 46 4.69 5.42 -3.29
C ILE A 46 5.53 6.65 -3.71
N SER A 47 4.89 7.81 -3.94
CA SER A 47 5.57 9.06 -4.30
C SER A 47 6.60 9.55 -3.27
N LYS A 48 6.43 9.16 -2.00
CA LYS A 48 7.31 9.58 -0.91
C LYS A 48 8.51 8.65 -0.72
N ILE A 49 8.44 7.41 -1.20
CA ILE A 49 9.45 6.38 -0.94
C ILE A 49 10.19 5.92 -2.19
N GLU A 50 9.60 6.06 -3.38
CA GLU A 50 10.23 5.74 -4.65
C GLU A 50 10.97 6.94 -5.21
N ASP A 51 12.19 6.72 -5.72
CA ASP A 51 12.93 7.76 -6.46
C ASP A 51 12.25 8.06 -7.81
N ASP A 52 11.72 7.01 -8.45
CA ASP A 52 11.02 7.06 -9.73
C ASP A 52 9.83 6.11 -9.70
N GLN A 53 8.61 6.66 -9.72
CA GLN A 53 7.37 5.89 -9.65
C GLN A 53 7.12 5.04 -10.90
N SER A 54 7.77 5.34 -12.03
CA SER A 54 7.67 4.53 -13.24
C SER A 54 8.52 3.26 -13.16
N ILE A 55 9.48 3.22 -12.22
CA ILE A 55 10.35 2.07 -11.95
C ILE A 55 10.36 1.79 -10.44
N PRO A 56 9.23 1.37 -9.86
CA PRO A 56 9.09 1.17 -8.42
C PRO A 56 10.03 0.08 -7.90
N LYS A 57 10.76 0.38 -6.82
CA LYS A 57 11.74 -0.50 -6.17
C LYS A 57 11.22 -1.14 -4.89
N TYR A 58 10.28 -0.50 -4.20
CA TYR A 58 9.78 -0.94 -2.90
C TYR A 58 8.35 -1.46 -2.97
N ILE A 59 7.44 -0.74 -3.62
CA ILE A 59 6.01 -1.12 -3.67
C ILE A 59 5.55 -1.12 -5.12
N ILE A 60 5.00 -2.25 -5.55
CA ILE A 60 4.33 -2.37 -6.85
C ILE A 60 2.83 -2.52 -6.67
N ASN A 61 2.09 -1.91 -7.59
CA ASN A 61 0.72 -2.27 -7.87
C ASN A 61 0.77 -3.56 -8.73
N VAL A 62 0.16 -4.64 -8.24
CA VAL A 62 0.15 -5.94 -8.93
C VAL A 62 -1.02 -6.00 -9.93
N ASN A 63 -2.13 -5.36 -9.58
CA ASN A 63 -3.31 -5.10 -10.39
C ASN A 63 -4.14 -4.01 -9.69
N ASN A 64 -5.23 -3.55 -10.32
CA ASN A 64 -6.05 -2.45 -9.79
C ASN A 64 -6.51 -2.62 -8.33
N ASP A 65 -6.50 -3.82 -7.75
CA ASP A 65 -7.01 -4.10 -6.41
C ASP A 65 -5.96 -4.68 -5.44
N ALA A 66 -4.65 -4.63 -5.77
CA ALA A 66 -3.62 -5.20 -4.92
C ALA A 66 -2.23 -4.57 -5.03
N TYR A 67 -1.51 -4.65 -3.91
CA TYR A 67 -0.19 -4.07 -3.72
C TYR A 67 0.78 -5.12 -3.16
N LYS A 68 2.06 -5.00 -3.51
CA LYS A 68 3.11 -5.87 -3.00
C LYS A 68 4.36 -5.08 -2.64
N PHE A 69 4.88 -5.32 -1.44
CA PHE A 69 6.21 -4.86 -1.06
C PHE A 69 7.26 -5.83 -1.63
N LEU A 70 8.22 -5.31 -2.38
CA LEU A 70 9.22 -6.10 -3.09
C LEU A 70 10.28 -6.68 -2.16
N GLU A 71 10.83 -7.82 -2.60
CA GLU A 71 11.96 -8.44 -1.93
C GLU A 71 13.27 -7.79 -2.38
N VAL A 72 13.67 -6.72 -1.66
CA VAL A 72 15.04 -6.19 -1.73
C VAL A 72 16.02 -7.28 -1.34
#